data_AF-A0A966SZL6-F1
#
_entry.id   AF-A0A966SZL6-F1
#
_cell.length_a   1.000
_cell.length_b   1.000
_cell.length_c   1.000
_cell.angle_alpha   90.00
_cell.angle_beta   90.00
_cell.angle_gamma   90.00
#
_symmetry.space_group_name_H-M   'P 1'
#
loop_
_entity.id
_entity.type
_entity.pdbx_description
1 polymer ?
#
loop_
_entity_poly.entity_id
_entity_poly.type
_entity_poly.pdbx_seq_one_letter_code
_entity_poly.pdbx_strand_id
1 'polypeptide(L)'
;MPESLGWLLLLFGGLLLLALWLACLLVDGLWLQRHQLPPAWDQGDHLSRALGFWRVLRHAAPWSGLWWQELWNQSPTYRGPLTYIATAPVLELLGPSYRSAIAA
;
A
#
# COMPACT_ATOMS: atom_id res chain seq x y z
N MET A 1 36.66 7.72 -30.45
CA MET A 1 35.66 8.81 -30.47
C MET A 1 34.24 8.41 -30.01
N PRO A 2 33.76 7.13 -30.03
CA PRO A 2 32.40 6.80 -29.54
C PRO A 2 32.29 6.63 -28.01
N GLU A 3 33.41 6.51 -27.31
CA GLU A 3 33.49 6.04 -25.92
C GLU A 3 33.16 7.16 -24.92
N SER A 4 33.58 8.39 -25.23
CA SER A 4 33.28 9.58 -24.43
C SER A 4 31.79 9.95 -24.45
N LEU A 5 31.09 9.70 -25.56
CA LEU A 5 29.65 9.93 -25.66
C LEU A 5 28.86 8.97 -24.75
N GLY A 6 29.30 7.71 -24.65
CA GLY A 6 28.70 6.72 -23.75
C GLY A 6 28.80 7.13 -22.28
N TRP A 7 29.96 7.60 -21.84
CA TRP A 7 30.15 8.10 -20.47
C TRP A 7 29.30 9.33 -20.16
N LEU A 8 29.17 10.27 -21.11
CA LEU A 8 28.34 11.46 -20.93
C LEU A 8 26.85 11.10 -20.81
N LEU A 9 26.36 10.13 -21.59
CA LEU A 9 24.97 9.66 -21.49
C LEU A 9 24.70 8.96 -20.16
N LEU A 10 25.64 8.16 -19.67
CA LEU A 10 25.54 7.50 -18.36
C LEU A 10 25.54 8.52 -17.20
N LEU A 11 26.45 9.51 -17.26
CA LEU A 11 26.50 10.58 -16.26
C LEU A 11 25.22 11.41 -16.25
N PHE A 12 24.72 11.80 -17.43
CA PHE A 12 23.45 12.52 -17.55
C PHE A 12 22.28 11.70 -16.99
N GLY A 13 22.19 10.41 -17.35
CA GLY A 13 21.16 9.52 -16.81
C GLY A 13 21.24 9.37 -15.29
N GLY A 14 22.46 9.23 -14.75
CA GLY A 14 22.70 9.16 -13.31
C GLY A 14 22.30 10.44 -12.57
N LEU A 15 22.65 11.61 -13.12
CA LEU A 15 22.25 12.91 -12.56
C LEU A 15 20.74 13.12 -12.62
N LEU A 16 20.09 12.71 -13.71
CA LEU A 16 18.63 12.77 -13.84
C LEU A 16 17.95 11.87 -12.79
N LEU A 17 18.41 10.64 -12.62
CA LEU A 17 17.88 9.72 -11.60
C LEU A 17 18.08 10.28 -10.18
N LEU A 18 19.25 10.85 -9.90
CA LEU A 18 19.52 11.50 -8.61
C LEU A 18 18.57 12.68 -8.38
N ALA A 19 18.34 13.52 -9.39
CA ALA A 19 17.43 14.66 -9.29
C ALA A 19 15.98 14.20 -9.03
N LEU A 20 15.51 13.16 -9.73
CA LEU A 20 14.19 12.58 -9.50
C LEU A 20 14.05 12.00 -8.10
N TRP A 21 15.08 11.27 -7.63
CA TRP A 21 15.08 10.69 -6.28
C TRP A 21 15.04 11.77 -5.19
N LEU A 22 15.84 12.84 -5.33
CA LEU A 22 15.82 13.98 -4.43
C LEU A 22 14.48 14.71 -4.45
N ALA A 23 13.83 14.83 -5.61
CA ALA A 23 12.50 15.41 -5.72
C ALA A 23 11.45 14.57 -4.96
N CYS A 24 11.49 13.23 -5.06
CA CYS A 24 10.62 12.36 -4.27
C CYS A 24 10.83 12.57 -2.78
N LEU A 25 12.08 12.57 -2.29
CA LEU A 25 12.37 12.82 -0.87
C LEU A 25 11.87 14.18 -0.39
N LEU A 26 11.99 15.22 -1.23
CA LEU A 26 11.49 16.55 -0.89
C LEU A 26 9.97 16.53 -0.75
N VAL A 27 9.26 15.91 -1.69
CA VAL A 27 7.80 15.77 -1.65
C VAL A 27 7.36 14.97 -0.41
N ASP A 28 8.04 13.87 -0.11
CA ASP A 28 7.75 13.02 1.05
C ASP A 28 8.00 13.78 2.36
N GLY A 29 9.10 14.55 2.44
CA GLY A 29 9.42 15.38 3.60
C GLY A 29 8.39 16.48 3.84
N LEU A 30 7.97 17.18 2.77
CA LEU A 30 6.91 18.19 2.83
C LEU A 30 5.56 17.57 3.26
N TRP A 31 5.25 16.38 2.76
CA TRP A 31 4.05 15.63 3.16
C TRP A 31 4.08 15.29 4.65
N LEU A 32 5.18 14.68 5.12
CA LEU A 32 5.32 14.27 6.52
C LEU A 32 5.25 15.48 7.46
N GLN A 33 5.89 16.59 7.10
CA GLN A 33 5.83 17.84 7.88
C GLN A 33 4.38 18.34 8.02
N ARG A 34 3.59 18.26 6.95
CA ARG A 34 2.20 18.77 6.93
C ARG A 34 1.20 17.81 7.57
N HIS A 35 1.36 16.52 7.35
CA HIS A 35 0.36 15.50 7.69
C HIS A 35 0.73 14.62 8.89
N GLN A 36 1.98 14.70 9.39
CA GLN A 36 2.52 13.86 10.47
C GLN A 36 2.33 12.35 10.24
N LEU A 37 2.19 11.97 8.98
CA LEU A 37 1.88 10.62 8.53
C LEU A 37 2.68 10.37 7.24
N PRO A 38 3.14 9.13 7.00
CA PRO A 38 3.77 8.78 5.73
C PRO A 38 2.82 9.05 4.55
N PRO A 39 3.36 9.31 3.34
CA PRO A 39 2.56 9.31 2.12
C PRO A 39 1.79 7.99 1.97
N ALA A 40 0.49 8.09 1.70
CA ALA A 40 -0.46 6.97 1.79
C ALA A 40 -0.37 5.96 0.62
N TRP A 41 0.71 5.93 -0.15
CA TRP A 41 0.73 5.21 -1.43
C TRP A 41 0.64 3.68 -1.24
N ASP A 42 1.39 3.13 -0.27
CA ASP A 42 1.30 1.71 0.12
C ASP A 42 0.13 1.47 1.10
N GLN A 43 -0.13 2.43 1.98
CA GLN A 43 -1.20 2.34 2.98
C GLN A 43 -2.60 2.34 2.35
N GLY A 44 -2.79 3.00 1.22
CA GLY A 44 -4.04 3.00 0.46
C GLY A 44 -4.36 1.63 -0.15
N ASP A 45 -3.35 0.91 -0.67
CA ASP A 45 -3.52 -0.46 -1.17
C ASP A 45 -3.85 -1.42 -0.01
N HIS A 46 -3.13 -1.30 1.12
CA HIS A 46 -3.39 -2.09 2.31
C HIS A 46 -4.79 -1.85 2.91
N LEU A 47 -5.23 -0.59 2.99
CA LEU A 47 -6.58 -0.25 3.43
C LEU A 47 -7.63 -0.80 2.48
N SER A 48 -7.43 -0.68 1.16
CA SER A 48 -8.38 -1.19 0.16
C SER A 48 -8.57 -2.70 0.30
N ARG A 49 -7.48 -3.44 0.52
CA ARG A 49 -7.51 -4.89 0.77
C ARG A 49 -8.18 -5.23 2.10
N ALA A 50 -7.83 -4.53 3.18
CA ALA A 50 -8.43 -4.73 4.49
C ALA A 50 -9.95 -4.49 4.45
N LEU A 51 -10.41 -3.48 3.71
CA LEU A 51 -11.84 -3.22 3.49
C LEU A 51 -12.53 -4.33 2.68
N GLY A 52 -11.84 -4.93 1.71
CA GLY A 52 -12.34 -6.10 0.97
C GLY A 52 -12.63 -7.27 1.91
N PHE A 53 -11.65 -7.65 2.73
CA PHE A 53 -11.83 -8.69 3.76
C PHE A 53 -12.92 -8.34 4.78
N TRP A 54 -12.90 -7.11 5.30
CA TRP A 54 -13.88 -6.64 6.27
C TRP A 54 -15.33 -6.74 5.75
N ARG A 55 -15.57 -6.40 4.48
CA ARG A 55 -16.91 -6.52 3.86
C ARG A 55 -17.39 -7.97 3.80
N VAL A 56 -16.54 -8.91 3.41
CA VAL A 56 -16.91 -10.33 3.32
C VAL A 56 -17.12 -10.93 4.71
N LEU A 57 -16.28 -10.55 5.68
CA LEU A 57 -16.38 -11.01 7.08
C LEU A 57 -17.63 -10.47 7.78
N ARG A 58 -18.11 -9.29 7.43
CA ARG A 58 -19.38 -8.74 7.94
C ARG A 58 -20.60 -9.59 7.58
N HIS A 59 -20.52 -10.42 6.54
CA HIS A 59 -21.60 -11.28 6.09
C HIS A 59 -21.20 -12.74 6.24
N ALA A 60 -20.55 -13.07 7.36
CA ALA A 60 -20.00 -14.38 7.66
C ALA A 60 -21.04 -15.51 7.49
N ALA A 61 -20.77 -16.42 6.55
CA ALA A 61 -21.55 -17.63 6.34
C ALA A 61 -20.60 -18.85 6.31
N PRO A 62 -20.06 -19.26 7.48
CA PRO A 62 -18.98 -20.27 7.56
C PRO A 62 -19.36 -21.65 7.00
N TRP A 63 -20.66 -21.93 6.88
CA TRP A 63 -21.19 -23.17 6.31
C TRP A 63 -21.45 -23.10 4.80
N SER A 64 -21.20 -21.95 4.16
CA SER A 64 -21.37 -21.73 2.72
C SER A 64 -20.03 -21.80 1.99
N GLY A 65 -19.91 -22.72 1.04
CA GLY A 65 -18.74 -22.78 0.16
C GLY A 65 -18.55 -21.51 -0.67
N LEU A 66 -19.65 -20.85 -1.05
CA LEU A 66 -19.61 -19.58 -1.79
C LEU A 66 -19.01 -18.45 -0.96
N TRP A 67 -19.27 -18.41 0.34
CA TRP A 67 -18.69 -17.41 1.23
C TRP A 67 -17.18 -17.59 1.38
N TRP A 68 -16.71 -18.84 1.53
CA TRP A 68 -15.27 -19.12 1.54
C TRP A 68 -14.61 -18.75 0.21
N GLN A 69 -15.26 -19.03 -0.92
CA GLN A 69 -14.76 -18.61 -2.23
C GLN A 69 -14.66 -17.09 -2.34
N GLU A 70 -15.68 -16.36 -1.90
CA GLU A 70 -15.68 -14.90 -1.87
C GLU A 70 -14.57 -14.33 -0.97
N LEU A 71 -14.36 -14.94 0.21
CA LEU A 71 -13.32 -14.57 1.15
C LEU A 71 -11.93 -14.78 0.54
N TRP A 72 -11.68 -15.95 -0.04
CA TRP A 72 -10.36 -16.26 -0.59
C TRP A 72 -10.04 -15.53 -1.88
N ASN A 73 -11.06 -15.13 -2.66
CA ASN A 73 -10.89 -14.25 -3.81
C ASN A 73 -10.36 -12.85 -3.44
N GLN A 74 -10.45 -12.42 -2.17
CA GLN A 74 -9.83 -11.17 -1.71
C GLN A 74 -8.31 -11.29 -1.48
N SER A 75 -7.76 -12.50 -1.49
CA SER A 75 -6.35 -12.75 -1.12
C SER A 75 -5.37 -12.09 -2.09
N PRO A 76 -4.45 -11.22 -1.61
CA PRO A 76 -3.42 -10.64 -2.44
C PRO A 76 -2.39 -11.67 -2.88
N THR A 77 -1.80 -11.47 -4.04
CA THR A 77 -0.66 -12.28 -4.51
C THR A 77 0.60 -12.04 -3.69
N TYR A 78 0.80 -10.82 -3.17
CA TYR A 78 2.05 -10.39 -2.54
C TYR A 78 2.11 -10.55 -1.01
N ARG A 79 1.02 -10.26 -0.28
CA ARG A 79 0.93 -10.43 1.18
C ARG A 79 -0.17 -11.42 1.54
N GLY A 80 0.10 -12.28 2.52
CA GLY A 80 -0.85 -13.31 2.96
C GLY A 80 -2.18 -12.73 3.49
N PRO A 81 -3.30 -13.45 3.32
CA PRO A 81 -4.64 -12.97 3.66
C PRO A 81 -4.85 -12.77 5.17
N LEU A 82 -4.08 -13.47 6.01
CA LEU A 82 -4.22 -13.43 7.47
C LEU A 82 -4.05 -12.04 8.06
N THR A 83 -3.15 -11.21 7.50
CA THR A 83 -2.96 -9.83 7.94
C THR A 83 -4.28 -9.06 7.85
N TYR A 84 -4.97 -9.15 6.70
CA TYR A 84 -6.21 -8.41 6.45
C TYR A 84 -7.41 -8.99 7.21
N ILE A 85 -7.45 -10.30 7.41
CA ILE A 85 -8.46 -10.95 8.26
C ILE A 85 -8.31 -10.46 9.72
N ALA A 86 -7.07 -10.39 10.23
CA ALA A 86 -6.79 -9.91 11.58
C ALA A 86 -7.02 -8.40 11.75
N THR A 87 -6.90 -7.61 10.67
CA THR A 87 -7.24 -6.17 10.65
C THR A 87 -8.75 -5.92 10.71
N ALA A 88 -9.59 -6.85 10.22
CA ALA A 88 -11.03 -6.61 10.12
C ALA A 88 -11.73 -6.29 11.47
N PRO A 89 -11.43 -6.96 12.60
CA PRO A 89 -11.94 -6.56 13.91
C PRO A 89 -11.56 -5.14 14.33
N VAL A 90 -10.35 -4.68 13.98
CA VAL A 90 -9.89 -3.31 14.27
C VAL A 90 -10.71 -2.30 13.48
N LEU A 91 -11.00 -2.60 12.20
CA LEU A 91 -11.87 -1.76 11.36
C LEU A 91 -13.33 -1.75 11.85
N GLU A 92 -13.84 -2.86 12.38
CA GLU A 92 -15.19 -2.93 12.96
C GLU A 92 -15.30 -2.05 14.22
N LEU A 93 -14.28 -2.06 15.08
CA LEU A 93 -14.28 -1.32 16.34
C LEU A 93 -14.02 0.18 16.18
N LEU A 94 -13.08 0.55 15.31
CA LEU A 94 -12.64 1.95 15.13
C LEU A 94 -13.33 2.64 13.93
N GLY A 95 -14.13 1.90 13.16
CA GLY A 95 -14.70 2.33 11.90
C GLY A 95 -13.69 2.27 10.73
N PRO A 96 -14.18 2.14 9.49
CA PRO A 96 -13.31 2.05 8.31
C PRO A 96 -12.71 3.42 7.98
N SER A 97 -11.52 3.71 8.50
CA SER A 97 -10.80 4.95 8.25
C SER A 97 -9.32 4.70 7.97
N TYR A 98 -8.64 5.71 7.41
CA TYR A 98 -7.19 5.65 7.26
C TYR A 98 -6.45 5.49 8.59
N ARG A 99 -6.99 6.12 9.66
CA ARG A 99 -6.38 6.06 11.00
C ARG A 99 -6.49 4.66 11.62
N SER A 100 -7.61 3.98 11.43
CA SER A 100 -7.78 2.61 11.92
C SER A 100 -6.93 1.60 11.13
N ALA A 101 -6.63 1.89 9.86
CA ALA A 101 -5.75 1.08 9.03
C ALA A 101 -4.29 1.09 9.51
N ILE A 102 -3.82 2.24 10.00
CA ILE A 102 -2.47 2.39 10.56
C ILE A 102 -2.33 1.69 11.91
N ALA A 103 -3.43 1.56 12.67
CA ALA A 103 -3.43 0.98 14.00
C ALA A 103 -3.47 -0.55 14.03
N ALA A 104 -3.69 -1.20 12.88
CA ALA A 104 -3.83 -2.64 12.73
C ALA A 104 -2.58 -3.29 12.12
#